data_AF-A0A6G3XRZ0-F1
#
_entry.id   AF-A0A6G3XRZ0-F1
#
_cell.length_a   1.000
_cell.length_b   1.000
_cell.length_c   1.000
_cell.angle_alpha   90.00
_cell.angle_beta   90.00
_cell.angle_gamma   90.00
#
_symmetry.space_group_name_H-M   'P 1'
#
loop_
_entity.id
_entity.type
_entity.pdbx_description
1 polymer ?
#
loop_
_entity_poly.entity_id
_entity_poly.type
_entity_poly.pdbx_seq_one_letter_code
_entity_poly.pdbx_strand_id
1 'polypeptide(L)'
;VYVAPPATLVAGLLTGDGVSAWAGGAAWAVMTATYLPMLAYYRQSLWLGPLLPVTAVLYLLMTVDSAVRHYRGRGAAWKGRTYTRPEAAPDR
;
A
#
# COMPACT_ATOMS: atom_id res chain seq x y z
N VAL A 1 -1.43 -6.82 -3.47
CA VAL A 1 -0.93 -7.88 -2.56
C VAL A 1 -1.49 -7.70 -1.14
N TYR A 2 -1.34 -6.55 -0.47
CA TYR A 2 -1.90 -6.31 0.88
C TYR A 2 -3.44 -6.18 0.97
N VAL A 3 -4.10 -5.88 -0.16
CA VAL A 3 -5.57 -5.73 -0.24
C VAL A 3 -6.26 -7.08 -0.47
N ALA A 4 -5.54 -8.09 -0.96
CA ALA A 4 -6.14 -9.36 -1.32
C ALA A 4 -6.80 -10.08 -0.13
N PRO A 5 -6.16 -10.21 1.05
CA PRO A 5 -6.78 -10.88 2.20
C PRO A 5 -8.08 -10.25 2.72
N PRO A 6 -8.16 -8.91 2.97
CA PRO A 6 -9.42 -8.31 3.38
C PRO A 6 -10.47 -8.32 2.25
N ALA A 7 -10.06 -8.23 0.99
CA ALA A 7 -10.99 -8.31 -0.14
C ALA A 7 -11.60 -9.71 -0.30
N THR A 8 -10.82 -10.79 -0.13
CA THR A 8 -11.34 -12.16 -0.21
C THR A 8 -12.20 -12.53 0.99
N LEU A 9 -11.88 -12.03 2.19
CA LEU A 9 -12.75 -12.15 3.37
C LEU A 9 -14.13 -11.52 3.10
N VAL A 10 -14.15 -10.25 2.67
CA VAL A 10 -15.42 -9.54 2.39
C VAL A 10 -16.18 -10.20 1.24
N ALA A 11 -15.50 -10.59 0.17
CA ALA A 11 -16.13 -11.29 -0.96
C ALA A 11 -16.74 -12.63 -0.52
N GLY A 12 -16.02 -13.46 0.23
CA GLY A 12 -16.52 -14.75 0.72
C GLY A 12 -17.71 -14.61 1.66
N LEU A 13 -17.73 -13.59 2.51
CA LEU A 13 -18.89 -13.29 3.37
C LEU A 13 -20.12 -12.85 2.56
N LEU A 14 -19.92 -12.07 1.48
CA LEU A 14 -20.99 -11.61 0.61
C LEU A 14 -21.54 -12.72 -0.31
N THR A 15 -20.70 -13.67 -0.73
CA THR A 15 -21.09 -14.79 -1.59
C THR A 15 -21.54 -16.03 -0.81
N GLY A 16 -21.41 -16.03 0.52
CA GLY A 16 -21.68 -17.20 1.37
C GLY A 16 -20.64 -18.31 1.24
N ASP A 17 -19.50 -18.04 0.61
CA ASP A 17 -18.41 -19.00 0.46
C ASP A 17 -17.51 -18.97 1.70
N GLY A 18 -17.81 -19.88 2.62
CA GLY A 18 -17.09 -20.04 3.87
C GLY A 18 -15.60 -20.33 3.71
N VAL A 19 -15.17 -20.97 2.62
CA VAL A 19 -13.75 -21.28 2.38
C VAL A 19 -12.99 -20.02 2.02
N SER A 20 -13.53 -19.23 1.09
CA SER A 20 -12.96 -17.94 0.68
C SER A 20 -12.93 -16.94 1.85
N ALA A 21 -13.99 -16.90 2.66
CA ALA A 21 -14.05 -16.07 3.86
C ALA A 21 -12.97 -16.48 4.88
N TRP A 22 -12.87 -17.77 5.20
CA TRP A 22 -11.92 -18.26 6.19
C TRP A 22 -10.47 -18.10 5.72
N ALA A 23 -10.17 -18.40 4.46
CA ALA A 23 -8.85 -18.22 3.87
C ALA A 23 -8.43 -16.74 3.84
N GLY A 24 -9.33 -15.82 3.48
CA GLY A 24 -9.09 -14.39 3.52
C GLY A 24 -8.82 -13.87 4.93
N GLY A 25 -9.62 -14.32 5.90
CA GLY A 25 -9.45 -13.99 7.32
C GLY A 25 -8.14 -14.51 7.90
N ALA A 26 -7.78 -15.76 7.62
CA ALA A 26 -6.53 -16.35 8.08
C ALA A 26 -5.31 -15.64 7.48
N ALA A 27 -5.34 -15.35 6.18
CA ALA A 27 -4.27 -14.60 5.52
C ALA A 27 -4.14 -13.18 6.10
N TRP A 28 -5.25 -12.51 6.40
CA TRP A 28 -5.24 -11.20 7.04
C TRP A 28 -4.67 -11.27 8.47
N ALA A 29 -5.08 -12.27 9.25
CA ALA A 29 -4.58 -12.48 10.61
C ALA A 29 -3.07 -12.76 10.64
N VAL A 30 -2.56 -13.62 9.75
CA VAL A 30 -1.11 -13.89 9.62
C VAL A 30 -0.35 -12.61 9.27
N MET A 31 -0.86 -11.85 8.30
CA MET A 31 -0.25 -10.57 7.91
C MET A 31 -0.19 -9.59 9.08
N THR A 32 -1.28 -9.44 9.84
CA THR A 32 -1.27 -8.61 11.05
C THR A 32 -0.29 -9.15 12.10
N ALA A 33 -0.32 -10.45 12.41
CA ALA A 33 0.57 -11.10 13.38
C ALA A 33 2.06 -10.85 13.10
N THR A 34 2.47 -10.95 11.83
CA THR A 34 3.87 -10.69 11.42
C THR A 34 4.31 -9.24 11.59
N TYR A 35 3.37 -8.30 11.67
CA TYR A 35 3.66 -6.86 11.83
C TYR A 35 3.63 -6.37 13.28
N LEU A 36 2.99 -7.10 14.18
CA LEU A 36 3.00 -6.81 15.62
C LEU A 36 4.42 -6.61 16.22
N PRO A 37 5.45 -7.43 15.92
CA PRO A 37 6.79 -7.22 16.48
C PRO A 37 7.39 -5.87 16.07
N MET A 38 7.12 -5.41 14.85
CA MET A 38 7.54 -4.08 14.40
C MET A 38 6.83 -2.97 15.18
N LEU A 39 5.51 -3.07 15.41
CA LEU A 39 4.79 -2.08 16.22
C LEU A 39 5.29 -2.03 17.65
N ALA A 40 5.52 -3.20 18.26
CA ALA A 40 6.08 -3.29 19.59
C ALA A 40 7.49 -2.67 19.65
N TYR A 41 8.32 -2.91 18.64
CA TYR A 41 9.66 -2.31 18.54
C TYR A 41 9.61 -0.78 18.48
N TYR A 42 8.71 -0.20 17.67
CA TYR A 42 8.52 1.25 17.58
C TYR A 42 7.65 1.83 18.70
N ARG A 43 7.26 1.02 19.71
CA ARG A 43 6.36 1.39 20.81
C ARG A 43 5.04 2.01 20.32
N GLN A 44 4.56 1.57 19.16
CA GLN A 44 3.32 2.03 18.56
C GLN A 44 2.15 1.15 18.97
N SER A 45 0.94 1.71 18.91
CA SER A 45 -0.29 1.02 19.31
C SER A 45 -0.53 -0.21 18.42
N LEU A 46 -0.62 -1.40 19.03
CA LEU A 46 -0.86 -2.68 18.34
C LEU A 46 -2.20 -2.71 17.59
N TRP A 47 -3.14 -1.83 17.95
CA TRP A 47 -4.42 -1.63 17.25
C TRP A 47 -4.28 -1.13 15.81
N LEU A 48 -3.10 -0.63 15.43
CA LEU A 48 -2.81 -0.23 14.05
C LEU A 48 -2.53 -1.43 13.13
N GLY A 49 -2.27 -2.62 13.67
CA GLY A 49 -1.96 -3.82 12.90
C GLY A 49 -3.04 -4.20 11.87
N PRO A 50 -4.34 -4.20 12.22
CA PRO A 50 -5.42 -4.44 11.26
C PRO A 50 -5.61 -3.31 10.24
N LEU A 51 -5.19 -2.07 10.55
CA LEU A 51 -5.30 -0.92 9.62
C LEU A 51 -4.22 -0.90 8.52
N LEU A 52 -3.27 -1.84 8.54
CA LEU A 52 -2.25 -2.02 7.50
C LEU A 52 -2.75 -1.96 6.05
N PRO A 53 -3.89 -2.60 5.67
CA PRO A 53 -4.36 -2.55 4.28
C PRO A 53 -4.73 -1.14 3.86
N VAL A 54 -5.27 -0.32 4.79
CA VAL A 54 -5.67 1.06 4.52
C VAL A 54 -4.44 1.92 4.24
N THR A 55 -3.39 1.82 5.08
CA THR A 55 -2.16 2.58 4.88
C THR A 55 -1.44 2.16 3.60
N ALA A 56 -1.45 0.87 3.26
CA ALA A 56 -0.91 0.35 2.01
C ALA A 56 -1.64 0.91 0.78
N VAL A 57 -2.98 0.99 0.80
CA VAL A 57 -3.77 1.58 -0.30
C VAL A 57 -3.47 3.06 -0.44
N LEU A 58 -3.45 3.82 0.66
CA LEU A 58 -3.12 5.25 0.61
C LEU A 58 -1.71 5.50 0.04
N TYR A 59 -0.73 4.70 0.47
CA TYR A 59 0.63 4.77 -0.06
C TYR A 59 0.68 4.45 -1.56
N LEU A 60 -0.05 3.41 -2.00
CA LEU A 60 -0.15 3.07 -3.41
C LEU A 60 -0.77 4.22 -4.21
N LEU A 61 -1.87 4.81 -3.74
CA LEU A 61 -2.53 5.94 -4.40
C LEU A 61 -1.58 7.15 -4.51
N MET A 62 -0.87 7.47 -3.43
CA MET A 62 0.14 8.54 -3.46
C MET A 62 1.26 8.25 -4.46
N THR A 63 1.67 6.99 -4.58
CA THR A 63 2.71 6.54 -5.52
C THR A 63 2.24 6.65 -6.97
N VAL A 64 1.02 6.20 -7.25
CA VAL A 64 0.39 6.32 -8.58
C VAL A 64 0.20 7.79 -8.95
N ASP A 65 -0.26 8.62 -8.03
CA ASP A 65 -0.40 10.07 -8.24
C ASP A 65 0.95 10.72 -8.58
N SER A 66 2.02 10.35 -7.85
CA SER A 66 3.38 10.79 -8.16
C SER A 66 3.84 10.35 -9.55
N ALA A 67 3.59 9.09 -9.92
CA ALA A 67 3.92 8.54 -11.23
C ALA A 67 3.16 9.25 -12.37
N VAL A 68 1.88 9.55 -12.18
CA VAL A 68 1.06 10.31 -13.13
C VAL A 68 1.59 11.73 -13.28
N ARG A 69 1.96 12.40 -12.18
CA ARG A 69 2.58 13.73 -12.23
C ARG A 69 3.91 13.70 -12.98
N HIS A 70 4.74 12.69 -12.72
CA HIS A 70 6.01 12.49 -13.41
C HIS A 70 5.83 12.23 -14.92
N TYR A 71 4.87 11.37 -15.30
CA TYR A 71 4.55 11.09 -16.70
C TYR A 71 4.06 12.35 -17.43
N ARG A 72 3.26 13.18 -16.75
CA ARG A 72 2.80 14.50 -17.24
C ARG A 72 3.90 15.58 -17.26
N GLY A 73 5.15 15.23 -16.99
CA GLY A 73 6.28 16.17 -17.01
C GLY A 73 6.29 17.16 -15.85
N ARG A 74 5.42 17.01 -14.85
CA ARG A 74 5.45 17.81 -13.63
C ARG A 74 6.53 17.23 -12.72
N GLY A 75 7.73 17.82 -12.81
CA GLY A 75 8.87 17.44 -11.98
C GLY A 75 8.57 17.53 -10.49
N ALA A 76 9.31 16.77 -9.68
CA ALA A 76 9.20 16.87 -8.23
C ALA A 76 9.63 18.27 -7.80
N ALA A 77 8.69 19.06 -7.27
CA ALA A 77 8.98 20.36 -6.69
C ALA A 77 9.54 20.15 -5.29
N TRP A 78 10.76 20.59 -5.03
CA TRP A 78 11.40 20.51 -3.72
C TRP A 78 12.07 21.83 -3.36
N LYS A 79 11.67 22.43 -2.24
CA LYS A 79 12.19 23.73 -1.76
C LYS A 79 12.20 24.80 -2.87
N GLY A 80 11.09 24.96 -3.58
CA GLY A 80 10.93 25.94 -4.67
C GLY A 80 11.61 25.59 -5.99
N ARG A 81 12.31 24.45 -6.09
CA ARG A 81 12.95 23.99 -7.34
C ARG A 81 12.12 22.88 -7.97
N THR A 82 11.69 23.07 -9.20
CA THR A 82 11.12 22.00 -10.04
C THR A 82 12.22 21.39 -10.88
N TYR A 83 12.54 20.11 -10.64
CA TYR A 83 13.51 19.40 -11.47
C TYR A 83 12.82 18.93 -12.75
N THR A 84 13.10 19.62 -13.87
CA THR A 84 12.77 19.11 -15.20
C THR A 84 13.61 17.87 -15.49
N ARG A 85 13.04 16.91 -16.23
CA ARG A 85 13.75 15.69 -16.63
C ARG A 85 15.07 16.09 -17.30
N PRO A 86 16.23 15.53 -16.90
CA PRO A 86 17.48 15.74 -17.62
C PRO A 86 17.26 15.32 -19.07
N GLU A 87 17.55 16.22 -20.00
CA GLU A 87 17.54 15.89 -21.43
C GLU A 87 18.51 14.72 -21.64
N ALA A 88 18.06 13.65 -22.30
CA ALA A 88 18.91 12.51 -22.59
C ALA A 88 20.16 13.04 -23.29
N ALA A 89 21.34 12.74 -22.72
CA ALA A 89 22.59 13.17 -23.31
C ALA A 89 22.63 12.72 -24.77
N PRO A 90 22.96 13.59 -25.73
CA PRO A 90 23.01 13.20 -27.14
C PRO A 90 24.02 12.06 -27.29
N ASP A 91 23.57 10.95 -27.90
CA ASP A 91 24.44 9.85 -28.29
C ASP A 91 25.57 10.42 -29.16
N ARG A 92 26.81 10.30 -28.68
CA ARG A 92 28.03 10.64 -29.42
C ARG A 92 28.74 9.38 -29.85
#